data_AF-A0A8B8A4F8-F1
#
_entry.id   AF-A0A8B8A4F8-F1
#
_cell.length_a   1.000
_cell.length_b   1.000
_cell.length_c   1.000
_cell.angle_alpha   90.00
_cell.angle_beta   90.00
_cell.angle_gamma   90.00
#
_symmetry.space_group_name_H-M   'P 1'
#
loop_
_entity.id
_entity.type
_entity.pdbx_description
1 polymer ?
#
loop_
_entity_poly.entity_id
_entity_poly.type
_entity_poly.pdbx_seq_one_letter_code
_entity_poly.pdbx_strand_id
1 'polypeptide(L)'
;MEVAGKPTRPAISKSVLQSDSSQNVMSISVTLMSKDDVNVLNGPQFVGDPISYNGRVYFFYREVASEFIEGKAVYSRVAVICENDKGGREFTALKPTDIVTFVKARLECSTGTTFPYFYNEIRDIYHSNGVVFAVFATRP
;
A
#
# COMPACT_ATOMS: atom_id res chain seq x y z
N MET A 1 29.91 17.69 18.54
CA MET A 1 28.91 18.22 17.59
C MET A 1 28.66 17.14 16.56
N GLU A 2 27.60 16.37 16.76
CA GLU A 2 27.24 15.23 15.91
C GLU A 2 26.53 15.77 14.65
N VAL A 3 27.09 15.45 13.49
CA VAL A 3 26.54 15.86 12.19
C VAL A 3 25.25 15.09 11.96
N ALA A 4 24.14 15.83 11.88
CA ALA A 4 22.81 15.31 11.60
C ALA A 4 22.81 14.32 10.43
N GLY A 5 22.48 13.06 10.73
CA GLY A 5 22.22 12.03 9.73
C GLY A 5 21.11 12.50 8.79
N LYS A 6 21.44 12.62 7.50
CA LYS A 6 20.52 12.97 6.42
C LYS A 6 19.27 12.07 6.49
N PRO A 7 18.04 12.62 6.38
CA PRO A 7 16.83 11.80 6.40
C PRO A 7 16.89 10.82 5.23
N THR A 8 16.95 9.53 5.56
CA THR A 8 16.83 8.47 4.56
C THR A 8 15.42 8.53 4.03
N ARG A 9 15.28 8.86 2.74
CA ARG A 9 13.96 8.97 2.12
C ARG A 9 13.32 7.58 2.03
N PRO A 10 12.01 7.48 2.30
CA PRO A 10 11.28 6.26 2.02
C PRO A 10 11.28 5.95 0.52
N ALA A 11 11.56 4.69 0.18
CA ALA A 11 11.40 4.18 -1.18
C ALA A 11 10.91 2.74 -1.13
N ILE A 12 9.84 2.45 -1.85
CA ILE A 12 9.44 1.08 -2.20
C ILE A 12 10.24 0.72 -3.46
N SER A 13 10.92 -0.43 -3.47
CA SER A 13 11.74 -0.84 -4.61
C SER A 13 10.86 -1.31 -5.79
N LYS A 14 11.23 -1.06 -7.04
CA LYS A 14 10.54 -1.58 -8.23
C LYS A 14 10.66 -3.08 -8.41
N SER A 15 11.62 -3.74 -7.76
CA SER A 15 11.69 -5.22 -7.70
C SER A 15 10.45 -5.85 -7.07
N VAL A 16 9.65 -5.03 -6.38
CA VAL A 16 8.31 -5.35 -5.85
C VAL A 16 7.31 -5.64 -6.97
N LEU A 17 7.49 -5.10 -8.17
CA LEU A 17 6.61 -5.28 -9.32
C LEU A 17 7.35 -6.04 -10.42
N GLN A 18 7.62 -7.34 -10.24
CA GLN A 18 8.13 -8.14 -11.35
C GLN A 18 6.99 -8.45 -12.33
N SER A 19 7.00 -7.75 -13.46
CA SER A 19 6.32 -8.17 -14.68
C SER A 19 7.34 -8.92 -15.54
N ASP A 20 7.12 -10.21 -15.77
CA ASP A 20 7.85 -10.93 -16.81
C ASP A 20 7.12 -10.68 -18.13
N SER A 21 7.71 -9.87 -19.00
CA SER A 21 7.15 -9.47 -20.30
C SER A 21 7.09 -10.62 -21.31
N SER A 22 7.50 -11.83 -20.93
CA SER A 22 7.55 -13.00 -21.80
C SER A 22 6.46 -14.05 -21.54
N GLN A 23 5.58 -13.87 -20.54
CA GLN A 23 4.46 -14.80 -20.29
C GLN A 23 3.14 -14.05 -20.18
N ASN A 24 2.04 -14.66 -20.63
CA ASN A 24 0.67 -14.21 -20.36
C ASN A 24 0.48 -14.19 -18.82
N VAL A 25 0.76 -13.07 -18.16
CA VAL A 25 0.89 -13.04 -16.69
C VAL A 25 -0.49 -13.04 -16.02
N MET A 26 -0.89 -14.21 -15.53
CA MET A 26 -2.05 -14.43 -14.63
C MET A 26 -1.71 -14.18 -13.14
N SER A 27 -0.50 -13.72 -12.80
CA SER A 27 -0.14 -13.43 -11.40
C SER A 27 1.02 -12.43 -11.31
N ILE A 28 0.75 -11.23 -10.78
CA ILE A 28 1.81 -10.30 -10.37
C ILE A 28 2.22 -10.67 -8.94
N SER A 29 3.35 -11.35 -8.78
CA SER A 29 3.90 -11.70 -7.46
C SER A 29 4.58 -10.47 -6.85
N VAL A 30 3.86 -9.76 -5.99
CA VAL A 30 4.35 -8.52 -5.38
C VAL A 30 5.02 -8.80 -4.03
N THR A 31 6.35 -8.90 -4.02
CA THR A 31 7.12 -9.03 -2.77
C THR A 31 7.56 -7.65 -2.29
N LEU A 32 6.82 -7.07 -1.34
CA LEU A 32 7.09 -5.75 -0.78
C LEU A 32 8.27 -5.77 0.19
N MET A 33 9.46 -5.48 -0.31
CA MET A 33 10.61 -5.12 0.52
C MET A 33 10.64 -3.59 0.67
N SER A 34 9.99 -3.07 1.69
CA SER A 34 10.21 -1.68 2.12
C SER A 34 11.51 -1.62 2.92
N LYS A 35 12.35 -0.62 2.64
CA LYS A 35 13.26 -0.14 3.68
C LYS A 35 12.39 0.41 4.81
N ASP A 36 12.55 -0.08 6.04
CA ASP A 36 11.67 0.12 7.20
C ASP A 36 11.31 1.59 7.52
N ASP A 37 10.40 2.18 6.74
CA ASP A 37 9.77 3.46 7.04
C ASP A 37 8.30 3.22 7.36
N VAL A 38 8.01 3.21 8.66
CA VAL A 38 6.67 3.03 9.23
C VAL A 38 5.65 4.08 8.75
N ASN A 39 6.12 5.17 8.13
CA ASN A 39 5.23 6.16 7.51
C ASN A 39 4.71 5.68 6.14
N VAL A 40 5.44 4.81 5.44
CA VAL A 40 5.04 4.23 4.15
C VAL A 40 4.25 2.95 4.35
N LEU A 41 4.82 1.98 5.06
CA LEU A 41 4.21 0.70 5.37
C LEU A 41 4.60 0.28 6.78
N ASN A 42 3.63 -0.05 7.62
CA ASN A 42 3.87 -0.44 9.02
C ASN A 42 3.30 -1.82 9.34
N GLY A 43 4.08 -2.87 9.06
CA GLY A 43 3.66 -4.26 9.20
C GLY A 43 2.42 -4.60 8.37
N PRO A 44 2.41 -4.34 7.05
CA PRO A 44 1.24 -4.55 6.22
C PRO A 44 0.91 -6.03 6.05
N GLN A 45 -0.38 -6.35 5.98
CA GLN A 45 -0.93 -7.66 5.65
C GLN A 45 -1.82 -7.52 4.43
N PHE A 46 -1.32 -7.95 3.27
CA PHE A 46 -2.00 -7.87 1.98
C PHE A 46 -3.17 -8.85 1.89
N VAL A 47 -4.20 -8.45 1.14
CA VAL A 47 -5.39 -9.25 0.87
C VAL A 47 -5.72 -9.19 -0.62
N GLY A 48 -6.05 -10.35 -1.19
CA GLY A 48 -6.31 -10.51 -2.61
C GLY A 48 -5.11 -10.20 -3.52
N ASP A 49 -5.37 -10.32 -4.81
CA ASP A 49 -4.40 -10.00 -5.86
C ASP A 49 -4.45 -8.50 -6.22
N PRO A 50 -3.34 -7.92 -6.71
CA PRO A 50 -3.32 -6.55 -7.20
C PRO A 50 -4.28 -6.34 -8.38
N ILE A 51 -4.91 -5.17 -8.44
CA ILE A 51 -5.86 -4.83 -9.51
C ILE A 51 -5.26 -3.76 -10.41
N SER A 52 -5.11 -4.07 -11.70
CA SER A 52 -4.76 -3.08 -12.72
C SER A 52 -6.02 -2.39 -13.25
N TYR A 53 -6.06 -1.06 -13.14
CA TYR A 53 -7.16 -0.25 -13.65
C TYR A 53 -6.67 1.15 -14.03
N ASN A 54 -6.97 1.59 -15.25
CA ASN A 54 -6.64 2.93 -15.76
C ASN A 54 -5.15 3.33 -15.61
N GLY A 55 -4.22 2.45 -15.98
CA GLY A 55 -2.78 2.72 -15.94
C GLY A 55 -2.18 2.75 -14.54
N ARG A 56 -2.88 2.17 -13.56
CA ARG A 56 -2.52 2.14 -12.15
C ARG A 56 -2.71 0.74 -11.58
N VAL A 57 -1.87 0.38 -10.63
CA VAL A 57 -1.98 -0.88 -9.88
C VAL A 57 -2.41 -0.57 -8.46
N TYR A 58 -3.51 -1.20 -8.04
CA TYR A 58 -4.11 -1.03 -6.73
C TYR A 58 -3.79 -2.22 -5.82
N PHE A 59 -3.48 -1.93 -4.56
CA PHE A 59 -3.15 -2.90 -3.52
C PHE A 59 -4.06 -2.70 -2.32
N PHE A 60 -4.52 -3.80 -1.73
CA PHE A 60 -5.37 -3.79 -0.55
C PHE A 60 -4.66 -4.50 0.59
N TYR A 61 -4.63 -3.87 1.76
CA TYR A 61 -3.94 -4.40 2.92
C TYR A 61 -4.44 -3.75 4.20
N ARG A 62 -4.08 -4.33 5.35
CA ARG A 62 -4.20 -3.70 6.67
C ARG A 62 -2.83 -3.51 7.29
N GLU A 63 -2.61 -2.42 7.99
CA GLU A 63 -1.34 -2.11 8.65
C GLU A 63 -1.58 -1.46 10.02
N VAL A 64 -0.54 -1.37 10.84
CA VAL A 64 -0.59 -0.59 12.08
C VAL A 64 -0.72 0.90 11.71
N ALA A 65 -1.73 1.56 12.26
CA ALA A 65 -2.02 2.96 11.96
C ALA A 65 -1.04 3.88 12.69
N SER A 66 0.02 4.30 11.99
CA SER A 66 1.03 5.23 12.52
C SER A 66 0.44 6.61 12.87
N GLU A 67 -0.69 6.99 12.27
CA GLU A 67 -1.40 8.23 12.57
C GLU A 67 -2.29 8.15 13.82
N PHE A 68 -2.51 6.96 14.37
CA PHE A 68 -3.35 6.80 15.54
C PHE A 68 -2.53 7.04 16.81
N ILE A 69 -2.76 8.19 17.44
CA ILE A 69 -1.97 8.68 18.58
C ILE A 69 -2.30 7.90 19.87
N GLU A 70 -3.55 7.47 20.03
CA GLU A 70 -4.06 6.87 21.28
C GLU A 70 -3.85 5.35 21.34
N GLY A 71 -2.60 4.89 21.23
CA GLY A 71 -2.23 3.48 21.39
C GLY A 71 -1.95 2.79 20.06
N LYS A 72 -2.54 1.61 19.83
CA LYS A 72 -2.27 0.78 18.64
C LYS A 72 -3.56 0.37 17.94
N ALA A 73 -3.86 1.04 16.83
CA ALA A 73 -4.93 0.66 15.91
C ALA A 73 -4.36 -0.03 14.67
N VAL A 74 -5.18 -0.86 14.04
CA VAL A 74 -4.94 -1.40 12.69
C VAL A 74 -5.94 -0.73 11.77
N TYR A 75 -5.49 -0.23 10.62
CA TYR A 75 -6.38 0.33 9.59
C TYR A 75 -6.20 -0.39 8.26
N SER A 76 -7.32 -0.53 7.57
CA SER A 76 -7.38 -1.00 6.19
C SER A 76 -7.03 0.12 5.23
N ARG A 77 -6.27 -0.22 4.20
CA ARG A 77 -5.77 0.69 3.19
C ARG A 77 -6.00 0.18 1.80
N VAL A 78 -6.20 1.12 0.90
CA VAL A 78 -5.91 0.94 -0.52
C VAL A 78 -4.66 1.77 -0.83
N ALA A 79 -3.70 1.17 -1.52
CA ALA A 79 -2.58 1.89 -2.11
C ALA A 79 -2.60 1.79 -3.63
N VAL A 80 -1.99 2.77 -4.28
CA VAL A 80 -1.93 2.87 -5.73
C VAL A 80 -0.52 3.26 -6.17
N ILE A 81 -0.10 2.69 -7.29
CA ILE A 81 1.15 3.01 -7.99
C ILE A 81 0.81 3.19 -9.48
N CYS A 82 1.47 4.13 -10.17
CA CYS A 82 1.36 4.24 -11.63
C CYS A 82 2.11 3.10 -12.30
N GLU A 83 1.51 2.43 -13.29
CA GLU A 83 2.16 1.34 -14.03
C GLU A 83 3.45 1.78 -14.73
N ASN A 84 3.50 3.05 -15.15
CA ASN A 84 4.65 3.67 -15.80
C ASN A 84 5.53 4.51 -14.86
N ASP A 85 5.58 4.15 -13.56
CA ASP A 85 6.43 4.83 -12.58
C ASP A 85 7.90 4.82 -13.06
N LYS A 86 8.43 6.01 -13.38
CA LYS A 86 9.80 6.18 -13.88
C LYS A 86 10.85 6.13 -12.77
N GLY A 87 10.41 6.16 -11.52
CA GLY A 87 11.24 6.20 -10.33
C GLY A 87 11.95 7.53 -10.13
N GLY A 88 12.97 7.52 -9.28
CA GLY A 88 13.81 8.69 -9.02
C GLY A 88 14.46 9.21 -10.28
N ARG A 89 14.53 10.54 -10.43
CA ARG A 89 15.23 11.20 -11.54
C ARG A 89 16.73 11.26 -11.25
N GLU A 90 17.54 11.24 -12.30
CA GLU A 90 18.97 11.52 -12.20
C GLU A 90 19.18 12.86 -11.46
N PHE A 91 20.16 12.92 -10.56
CA PHE A 91 20.43 14.05 -9.64
C PHE A 91 19.44 14.25 -8.47
N THR A 92 18.47 13.36 -8.27
CA THR A 92 17.70 13.32 -7.02
C THR A 92 18.33 12.33 -6.03
N ALA A 93 17.95 12.43 -4.74
CA ALA A 93 18.34 11.43 -3.73
C ALA A 93 17.63 10.06 -3.92
N LEU A 94 16.78 9.94 -4.93
CA LEU A 94 15.99 8.76 -5.26
C LEU A 94 16.62 8.07 -6.47
N LYS A 95 16.62 6.74 -6.46
CA LYS A 95 17.16 5.90 -7.54
C LYS A 95 16.08 5.62 -8.57
N PRO A 96 16.44 5.28 -9.82
CA PRO A 96 15.48 4.80 -10.83
C PRO A 96 14.70 3.55 -10.41
N THR A 97 15.25 2.78 -9.46
CA THR A 97 14.64 1.60 -8.83
C THR A 97 13.62 1.95 -7.75
N ASP A 98 13.51 3.20 -7.31
CA ASP A 98 12.55 3.61 -6.28
C ASP A 98 11.21 3.90 -6.92
N ILE A 99 10.10 3.54 -6.26
CA ILE A 99 8.74 3.92 -6.66
C ILE A 99 8.45 5.30 -6.08
N VAL A 100 8.00 6.23 -6.93
CA VAL A 100 7.76 7.64 -6.56
C VAL A 100 6.30 8.06 -6.70
N THR A 101 5.45 7.19 -7.24
CA THR A 101 3.99 7.42 -7.43
C THR A 101 3.13 6.68 -6.41
N PHE A 102 3.74 6.09 -5.38
CA PHE A 102 3.02 5.42 -4.32
C PHE A 102 2.18 6.39 -3.50
N VAL A 103 0.89 6.11 -3.39
CA VAL A 103 -0.05 6.81 -2.50
C VAL A 103 -0.92 5.78 -1.80
N LYS A 104 -1.27 6.01 -0.53
CA LYS A 104 -2.21 5.17 0.23
C LYS A 104 -3.33 6.00 0.86
N ALA A 105 -4.50 5.38 1.02
CA ALA A 105 -5.67 5.96 1.67
C ALA A 105 -6.32 4.96 2.63
N ARG A 106 -6.99 5.46 3.68
CA ARG A 106 -7.79 4.65 4.61
C ARG A 106 -9.08 4.20 3.92
N LEU A 107 -9.45 2.94 4.13
CA LEU A 107 -10.79 2.43 3.81
C LEU A 107 -11.67 2.54 5.06
N GLU A 108 -12.84 3.15 4.91
CA GLU A 108 -13.82 3.29 5.99
C GLU A 108 -14.98 2.32 5.74
N CYS A 109 -15.11 1.32 6.63
CA CYS A 109 -16.25 0.43 6.69
C CYS A 109 -16.85 0.55 8.09
N SER A 110 -18.07 1.08 8.19
CA SER A 110 -18.72 1.31 9.47
C SER A 110 -20.24 1.13 9.44
N THR A 111 -20.82 0.93 10.61
CA THR A 111 -22.28 0.89 10.82
C THR A 111 -22.71 1.99 11.80
N GLY A 112 -23.90 2.55 11.59
CA GLY A 112 -24.44 3.66 12.39
C GLY A 112 -24.03 5.04 11.88
N THR A 113 -24.74 6.07 12.35
CA THR A 113 -24.58 7.47 11.90
C THR A 113 -23.96 8.37 12.96
N THR A 114 -24.50 8.35 14.19
CA THR A 114 -24.05 9.24 15.28
C THR A 114 -22.81 8.72 16.00
N PHE A 115 -22.71 7.40 16.17
CA PHE A 115 -21.57 6.71 16.80
C PHE A 115 -21.15 5.54 15.91
N PRO A 116 -20.38 5.80 14.84
CA PRO A 116 -20.04 4.78 13.87
C PRO A 116 -19.18 3.68 14.50
N TYR A 117 -19.58 2.44 14.28
CA TYR A 117 -18.80 1.27 14.65
C TYR A 117 -17.95 0.83 13.45
N PHE A 118 -16.62 0.93 13.56
CA PHE A 118 -15.69 0.69 12.45
C PHE A 118 -15.16 -0.75 12.41
N TYR A 119 -15.24 -1.35 11.22
CA TYR A 119 -14.61 -2.64 10.89
C TYR A 119 -13.28 -2.34 10.20
N ASN A 120 -12.21 -2.23 10.99
CA ASN A 120 -10.94 -1.71 10.50
C ASN A 120 -10.01 -2.75 9.86
N GLU A 121 -10.30 -4.06 9.95
CA GLU A 121 -9.44 -5.12 9.43
C GLU A 121 -10.03 -5.77 8.17
N ILE A 122 -9.57 -5.36 6.98
CA ILE A 122 -9.90 -6.01 5.72
C ILE A 122 -9.36 -7.44 5.72
N ARG A 123 -10.20 -8.39 5.31
CA ARG A 123 -9.90 -9.83 5.27
C ARG A 123 -9.74 -10.34 3.85
N ASP A 124 -10.58 -9.87 2.94
CA ASP A 124 -10.59 -10.33 1.56
C ASP A 124 -11.23 -9.28 0.63
N ILE A 125 -10.99 -9.41 -0.67
CA ILE A 125 -11.56 -8.56 -1.72
C ILE A 125 -12.08 -9.40 -2.89
N TYR A 126 -13.10 -8.89 -3.56
CA TYR A 126 -13.59 -9.40 -4.83
C TYR A 126 -13.80 -8.24 -5.79
N HIS A 127 -13.21 -8.31 -6.97
CA HIS A 127 -13.32 -7.27 -7.99
C HIS A 127 -14.14 -7.75 -9.17
N SER A 128 -15.11 -6.93 -9.59
CA SER A 128 -15.94 -7.20 -10.76
C SER A 128 -16.42 -5.89 -11.37
N ASN A 129 -16.30 -5.75 -12.69
CA ASN A 129 -16.80 -4.60 -13.46
C ASN A 129 -16.38 -3.22 -12.92
N GLY A 130 -15.12 -3.08 -12.48
CA GLY A 130 -14.59 -1.81 -11.95
C GLY A 130 -15.05 -1.49 -10.53
N VAL A 131 -15.75 -2.40 -9.87
CA VAL A 131 -16.18 -2.29 -8.47
C VAL A 131 -15.41 -3.30 -7.63
N VAL A 132 -14.92 -2.86 -6.47
CA VAL A 132 -14.27 -3.72 -5.48
C VAL A 132 -15.22 -3.90 -4.30
N PHE A 133 -15.58 -5.14 -4.04
CA PHE A 133 -16.25 -5.59 -2.83
C PHE A 133 -15.19 -6.05 -1.85
N ALA A 134 -15.32 -5.69 -0.57
CA ALA A 134 -14.34 -6.03 0.46
C ALA A 134 -15.02 -6.51 1.73
N VAL A 135 -14.44 -7.52 2.37
CA VAL A 135 -14.90 -8.07 3.64
C VAL A 135 -14.02 -7.52 4.76
N PHE A 136 -14.65 -6.94 5.79
CA PHE A 136 -13.97 -6.37 6.94
C PHE A 136 -14.38 -7.09 8.23
N ALA A 137 -13.46 -7.12 9.17
CA ALA A 137 -13.66 -7.65 10.51
C ALA A 137 -13.19 -6.63 11.56
N THR A 138 -13.63 -6.86 12.79
CA THR A 138 -13.02 -6.26 13.97
C THR A 138 -11.82 -7.09 14.40
N ARG A 139 -11.04 -6.54 15.34
CA ARG A 139 -10.02 -7.32 16.02
C ARG A 139 -10.71 -8.48 16.77
N PRO A 140 -10.20 -9.72 16.69
CA PRO A 140 -10.67 -10.83 17.51
C PRO A 140 -10.53 -10.56 19.01
#